data_AF-A0AAU9UA37-F1
#
_entry.id   AF-A0AAU9UA37-F1
#
_cell.length_a   1.000
_cell.length_b   1.000
_cell.length_c   1.000
_cell.angle_alpha   90.00
_cell.angle_beta   90.00
_cell.angle_gamma   90.00
#
_symmetry.space_group_name_H-M   'P 1'
#
loop_
_entity.id
_entity.type
_entity.pdbx_description
1 polymer ?
#
loop_
_entity_poly.entity_id
_entity_poly.type
_entity_poly.pdbx_seq_one_letter_code
_entity_poly.pdbx_strand_id
1 'polypeptide(L)'
;MCLVILQKAMSYSLSLSKQLQAINTDIITAFSHLDVINALQLLRHKVDEKYLYLYEEAKVLLEVNGGILLMPRIVGRQLNQSNILASDISTYYKINLFLRFLDHTIQQLIERFTKHRKVISALSGTAGCEIEEAFRMYSVVLPEKSISVVKAKLEV
;
A
#
# COMPACT_ATOMS: atom_id res chain seq x y z
N MET A 1 -2.36 -9.12 18.90
CA MET A 1 -2.87 -8.31 17.77
C MET A 1 -1.79 -7.65 16.91
N CYS A 2 -1.00 -6.69 17.43
CA CYS A 2 -0.06 -5.93 16.61
C CYS A 2 0.94 -6.82 15.85
N LEU A 3 1.53 -7.82 16.51
CA LEU A 3 2.50 -8.71 15.89
C LEU A 3 1.91 -9.55 14.76
N VAL A 4 0.71 -10.10 14.94
CA VAL A 4 0.01 -10.91 13.92
C VAL A 4 -0.33 -10.07 12.69
N ILE A 5 -0.83 -8.85 12.90
CA ILE A 5 -1.12 -7.90 11.81
C ILE A 5 0.17 -7.52 11.07
N LEU A 6 1.23 -7.18 11.82
CA LEU A 6 2.52 -6.81 11.26
C LEU A 6 3.11 -7.96 10.43
N GLN A 7 3.15 -9.16 10.99
CA GLN A 7 3.61 -10.37 10.31
C GLN A 7 2.84 -10.58 9.00
N LYS A 8 1.50 -10.46 9.03
CA LYS A 8 0.69 -10.64 7.83
C LYS A 8 1.01 -9.61 6.76
N ALA A 9 1.04 -8.32 7.07
CA ALA A 9 1.33 -7.29 6.08
C ALA A 9 2.76 -7.42 5.53
N MET A 10 3.73 -7.67 6.43
CA MET A 10 5.15 -7.80 6.05
C MET A 10 5.43 -9.03 5.19
N SER A 11 4.60 -10.07 5.30
CA SER A 11 4.69 -11.25 4.41
C SER A 11 4.49 -10.88 2.94
N TYR A 12 3.64 -9.88 2.62
CA TYR A 12 3.44 -9.39 1.25
C TYR A 12 4.65 -8.60 0.76
N SER A 13 5.30 -7.82 1.62
CA SER A 13 6.48 -7.04 1.25
C SER A 13 7.78 -7.86 1.24
N LEU A 14 7.76 -9.10 1.72
CA LEU A 14 8.99 -9.89 1.90
C LEU A 14 9.74 -10.12 0.59
N SER A 15 9.04 -10.50 -0.48
CA SER A 15 9.64 -10.73 -1.80
C SER A 15 10.29 -9.45 -2.32
N LEU A 16 9.56 -8.34 -2.26
CA LEU A 16 10.04 -7.02 -2.66
C LEU A 16 11.26 -6.59 -1.85
N SER A 17 11.25 -6.75 -0.52
CA SER A 17 12.40 -6.42 0.32
C SER A 17 13.65 -7.21 -0.06
N LYS A 18 13.52 -8.51 -0.36
CA LYS A 18 14.64 -9.34 -0.81
C LYS A 18 15.22 -8.85 -2.14
N GLN A 19 14.37 -8.45 -3.07
CA GLN A 19 14.80 -7.94 -4.37
C GLN A 19 15.49 -6.59 -4.26
N LEU A 20 14.92 -5.67 -3.47
CA LEU A 20 15.52 -4.35 -3.20
C LEU A 20 16.86 -4.44 -2.47
N GLN A 21 17.12 -5.54 -1.75
CA GLN A 21 18.36 -5.77 -1.01
C GLN A 21 19.36 -6.64 -1.78
N ALA A 22 18.98 -7.20 -2.92
CA ALA A 22 19.88 -8.06 -3.70
C ALA A 22 20.90 -7.22 -4.48
N ILE A 23 22.13 -7.74 -4.55
CA ILE A 23 23.33 -7.02 -4.99
C ILE A 23 23.26 -6.60 -6.48
N ASN A 24 22.56 -7.40 -7.31
CA ASN A 24 22.55 -7.25 -8.77
C ASN A 24 21.16 -6.89 -9.33
N THR A 25 20.25 -6.34 -8.52
CA THR A 25 18.90 -6.01 -8.99
C THR A 25 18.90 -4.60 -9.59
N ASP A 26 18.54 -4.48 -10.87
CA ASP A 26 18.24 -3.19 -11.47
C ASP A 26 16.98 -2.62 -10.81
N ILE A 27 17.03 -1.35 -10.41
CA ILE A 27 15.90 -0.63 -9.85
C ILE A 27 14.70 -0.74 -10.81
N ILE A 28 14.90 -0.68 -12.13
CA ILE A 28 13.79 -0.83 -13.10
C ILE A 28 13.11 -2.20 -12.99
N THR A 29 13.88 -3.28 -12.79
CA THR A 29 13.33 -4.63 -12.58
C THR A 29 12.70 -4.82 -11.20
N ALA A 30 13.18 -4.13 -10.16
CA ALA A 30 12.49 -4.11 -8.87
C ALA A 30 11.14 -3.37 -8.96
N PHE A 31 11.00 -2.44 -9.92
CA PHE A 31 9.81 -1.61 -10.12
C PHE A 31 8.68 -2.31 -10.87
N SER A 32 8.96 -3.39 -11.60
CA SER A 32 7.89 -4.20 -12.20
C SER A 32 6.98 -4.89 -11.18
N HIS A 33 7.33 -4.86 -9.89
CA HIS A 33 6.55 -5.48 -8.80
C HIS A 33 5.41 -4.60 -8.23
N LEU A 34 4.64 -3.96 -9.11
CA LEU A 34 3.31 -3.41 -8.77
C LEU A 34 2.39 -4.46 -8.12
N ASP A 35 2.69 -5.74 -8.32
CA ASP A 35 2.02 -6.89 -7.73
C ASP A 35 1.89 -6.83 -6.20
N VAL A 36 2.89 -6.29 -5.48
CA VAL A 36 2.80 -6.18 -4.01
C VAL A 36 1.78 -5.14 -3.59
N ILE A 37 1.74 -3.99 -4.27
CA ILE A 37 0.75 -2.94 -4.01
C ILE A 37 -0.65 -3.48 -4.35
N ASN A 38 -0.80 -4.15 -5.49
CA ASN A 38 -2.06 -4.77 -5.90
C ASN A 38 -2.53 -5.83 -4.90
N ALA A 39 -1.62 -6.66 -4.38
CA ALA A 39 -1.95 -7.67 -3.37
C ALA A 39 -2.39 -7.04 -2.03
N LEU A 40 -1.73 -5.96 -1.60
CA LEU A 40 -2.12 -5.21 -0.40
C LEU A 40 -3.47 -4.48 -0.59
N GLN A 41 -3.73 -3.93 -1.77
CA GLN A 41 -5.02 -3.34 -2.13
C GLN A 41 -6.14 -4.39 -2.17
N LEU A 42 -5.86 -5.60 -2.68
CA LEU A 42 -6.80 -6.71 -2.64
C LEU A 42 -7.09 -7.15 -1.20
N LEU A 43 -6.06 -7.21 -0.35
CA LEU A 43 -6.22 -7.46 1.08
C LEU A 43 -7.09 -6.37 1.74
N ARG A 44 -6.91 -5.11 1.34
CA ARG A 44 -7.70 -3.98 1.82
C ARG A 44 -9.17 -4.04 1.39
N HIS A 45 -9.44 -4.54 0.18
CA HIS A 45 -10.80 -4.75 -0.34
C HIS A 45 -11.48 -5.94 0.34
N LYS A 46 -10.75 -7.02 0.64
CA LYS A 46 -11.25 -8.22 1.33
C LYS A 46 -10.97 -8.19 2.83
N VAL A 47 -11.09 -7.00 3.43
CA VAL A 47 -10.68 -6.75 4.82
C VAL A 47 -11.44 -7.62 5.80
N ASP A 48 -12.76 -7.79 5.64
CA ASP A 48 -13.60 -8.43 6.65
C ASP A 48 -13.25 -9.90 6.86
N GLU A 49 -13.13 -10.65 5.76
CA GLU A 49 -12.78 -12.07 5.78
C GLU A 49 -11.37 -12.30 6.35
N LYS A 50 -10.40 -11.49 5.93
CA LYS A 50 -9.00 -11.69 6.36
C LYS A 50 -8.72 -11.16 7.75
N TYR A 51 -9.39 -10.08 8.15
CA TYR A 51 -9.23 -9.54 9.49
C TYR A 51 -9.77 -10.51 10.55
N LEU A 52 -10.94 -11.11 10.32
CA LEU A 52 -11.54 -12.03 11.29
C LEU A 52 -10.61 -13.22 11.59
N TYR A 53 -10.01 -13.80 10.54
CA TYR A 53 -9.02 -14.87 10.70
C TYR A 53 -7.82 -14.43 11.56
N LEU A 54 -7.25 -13.25 11.30
CA LEU A 54 -6.11 -12.73 12.06
C LEU A 54 -6.48 -12.41 13.51
N TYR A 55 -7.72 -11.98 13.75
CA TYR A 55 -8.23 -11.71 15.08
C TYR A 55 -8.35 -12.99 15.90
N GLU A 56 -8.94 -14.05 15.34
CA GLU A 56 -9.04 -15.35 16.01
C GLU A 56 -7.67 -15.99 16.22
N GLU A 57 -6.78 -15.93 15.22
CA GLU A 57 -5.39 -16.41 15.37
C GLU A 57 -4.69 -15.71 16.54
N ALA A 58 -4.78 -14.38 16.62
CA ALA A 58 -4.18 -13.62 17.70
C ALA A 58 -4.81 -13.89 19.07
N LYS A 59 -6.12 -14.18 19.11
CA LYS A 59 -6.83 -14.55 20.33
C LYS A 59 -6.36 -15.91 20.84
N VAL A 60 -6.31 -16.92 19.97
CA VAL A 60 -5.83 -18.27 20.29
C VAL A 60 -4.37 -18.22 20.78
N LEU A 61 -3.48 -17.50 20.07
CA LEU A 61 -2.09 -17.36 20.48
C LEU A 61 -1.95 -16.74 21.87
N LEU A 62 -2.82 -15.78 22.22
CA LEU A 62 -2.77 -15.15 23.52
C LEU A 62 -3.30 -16.07 24.63
N GLU A 63 -4.38 -16.81 24.35
CA GLU A 63 -4.99 -17.79 25.27
C GLU A 63 -4.04 -18.95 25.58
N VAL A 64 -3.34 -19.47 24.58
CA VAL A 64 -2.29 -20.51 24.75
C VAL A 64 -1.18 -20.03 25.67
N ASN A 65 -0.89 -18.73 25.67
CA ASN A 65 0.12 -18.10 26.52
C ASN A 65 -0.45 -17.61 27.87
N GLY A 66 -1.67 -18.01 28.24
CA GLY A 66 -2.31 -17.67 29.52
C GLY A 66 -2.84 -16.23 29.61
N GLY A 67 -2.97 -15.54 28.48
CA GLY A 67 -3.50 -14.19 28.40
C GLY A 67 -4.93 -14.13 27.87
N ILE A 68 -5.53 -12.94 27.94
CA ILE A 68 -6.84 -12.64 27.36
C ILE A 68 -6.77 -11.36 26.53
N LEU A 69 -7.50 -11.33 25.42
CA LEU A 69 -7.53 -10.13 24.58
C LEU A 69 -8.42 -9.08 25.22
N LEU A 70 -7.86 -7.89 25.47
CA LEU A 70 -8.55 -6.80 26.15
C LEU A 70 -8.60 -5.55 25.26
N MET A 71 -9.60 -4.71 25.50
CA MET A 71 -9.66 -3.38 24.90
C MET A 71 -8.44 -2.57 25.37
N PRO A 72 -7.64 -1.99 24.45
CA PRO A 72 -6.58 -1.06 24.84
C PRO A 72 -7.13 0.14 25.58
N ARG A 73 -6.29 0.76 26.42
CA ARG A 73 -6.68 1.98 27.13
C ARG A 73 -6.95 3.11 26.14
N ILE A 74 -8.19 3.60 26.10
CA ILE A 74 -8.60 4.77 25.32
C ILE A 74 -8.47 6.00 26.23
N VAL A 75 -7.65 6.97 25.82
CA VAL A 75 -7.48 8.23 26.54
C VAL A 75 -8.47 9.27 26.01
N GLY A 76 -9.00 10.16 26.88
CA GLY A 76 -10.01 11.14 26.48
C GLY A 76 -9.57 12.15 25.41
N ARG A 77 -8.27 12.37 25.25
CA ARG A 77 -7.70 13.23 24.21
C ARG A 77 -6.44 12.58 23.62
N GLN A 78 -6.45 12.32 22.31
CA GLN A 78 -5.26 11.99 21.53
C GLN A 78 -4.96 13.14 20.57
N LEU A 79 -3.69 13.55 20.47
CA LEU A 79 -3.26 14.62 19.57
C LEU A 79 -2.94 14.10 18.16
N ASN A 80 -2.42 12.87 18.06
CA ASN A 80 -1.85 12.35 16.82
C ASN A 80 -2.76 11.33 16.10
N GLN A 81 -3.80 10.83 16.75
CA GLN A 81 -4.72 9.85 16.17
C GLN A 81 -6.17 10.20 16.49
N SER A 82 -7.07 9.89 15.56
CA SER A 82 -8.50 9.97 15.81
C SER A 82 -8.92 8.85 16.77
N ASN A 83 -9.68 9.22 17.81
CA ASN A 83 -10.33 8.27 18.70
C ASN A 83 -11.62 7.77 18.02
N ILE A 84 -11.48 6.88 17.05
CA ILE A 84 -12.67 6.28 16.44
C ILE A 84 -13.25 5.32 17.48
N LEU A 85 -14.45 5.67 17.96
CA LEU A 85 -15.19 4.86 18.90
C LEU A 85 -15.48 3.50 18.26
N ALA A 86 -15.23 2.44 19.01
CA ALA A 86 -15.53 1.08 18.63
C ALA A 86 -16.44 0.45 19.68
N SER A 87 -17.45 -0.29 19.21
CA SER A 87 -18.42 -1.01 20.04
C SER A 87 -17.80 -2.16 20.83
N ASP A 88 -16.75 -2.76 20.28
CA ASP A 88 -16.16 -3.99 20.78
C ASP A 88 -14.65 -4.07 20.43
N ILE A 89 -13.96 -5.00 21.09
CA ILE A 89 -12.50 -5.18 20.99
C ILE A 89 -12.08 -5.52 19.55
N SER A 90 -12.86 -6.33 18.84
CA SER A 90 -12.57 -6.74 17.47
C SER A 90 -12.68 -5.55 16.52
N THR A 91 -13.78 -4.80 16.60
CA THR A 91 -13.98 -3.58 15.81
C THR A 91 -12.90 -2.54 16.12
N TYR A 92 -12.47 -2.41 17.37
CA TYR A 92 -11.39 -1.51 17.75
C TYR A 92 -10.09 -1.83 17.01
N TYR A 93 -9.61 -3.08 17.08
CA TYR A 93 -8.37 -3.47 16.43
C TYR A 93 -8.48 -3.47 14.90
N LYS A 94 -9.67 -3.67 14.34
CA LYS A 94 -9.90 -3.55 12.90
C LYS A 94 -9.67 -2.12 12.43
N ILE A 95 -10.37 -1.17 13.04
CA ILE A 95 -10.41 0.22 12.58
C ILE A 95 -9.15 0.97 13.00
N ASN A 96 -8.78 0.88 14.26
CA ASN A 96 -7.71 1.70 14.85
C ASN A 96 -6.31 1.11 14.63
N LEU A 97 -6.19 -0.15 14.20
CA LEU A 97 -4.91 -0.80 13.99
C LEU A 97 -4.78 -1.40 12.59
N PHE A 98 -5.58 -2.40 12.23
CA PHE A 98 -5.41 -3.14 10.97
C PHE A 98 -5.57 -2.24 9.74
N LEU A 99 -6.69 -1.53 9.63
CA LEU A 99 -6.99 -0.66 8.49
C LEU A 99 -5.99 0.47 8.37
N ARG A 100 -5.73 1.19 9.47
CA ARG A 100 -4.76 2.29 9.47
C ARG A 100 -3.38 1.85 9.05
N PHE A 101 -2.92 0.72 9.58
CA PHE A 101 -1.60 0.21 9.24
C PHE A 101 -1.51 -0.21 7.78
N LEU A 102 -2.54 -0.89 7.26
CA LEU A 102 -2.60 -1.32 5.87
C LEU A 102 -2.64 -0.12 4.91
N ASP A 103 -3.52 0.85 5.18
CA ASP A 103 -3.65 2.08 4.39
C ASP A 103 -2.34 2.88 4.38
N HIS A 104 -1.70 3.03 5.55
CA HIS A 104 -0.40 3.70 5.64
C HIS A 104 0.68 2.95 4.86
N THR A 105 0.76 1.63 4.97
CA THR A 105 1.76 0.81 4.26
C THR A 105 1.60 0.93 2.75
N ILE A 106 0.35 0.85 2.24
CA ILE A 106 0.05 1.03 0.82
C ILE A 106 0.50 2.42 0.35
N GLN A 107 0.13 3.46 1.09
CA GLN A 107 0.49 4.83 0.75
C GLN A 107 2.02 5.04 0.71
N GLN A 108 2.74 4.54 1.72
CA GLN A 108 4.20 4.65 1.77
C GLN A 108 4.89 3.94 0.60
N LEU A 109 4.39 2.77 0.21
CA LEU A 109 4.91 2.07 -0.96
C LEU A 109 4.66 2.88 -2.24
N ILE A 110 3.41 3.33 -2.46
CA ILE A 110 3.07 4.13 -3.65
C ILE A 110 3.91 5.41 -3.73
N GLU A 111 4.05 6.15 -2.63
CA GLU A 111 4.83 7.39 -2.59
C GLU A 111 6.30 7.13 -2.91
N ARG A 112 6.89 6.10 -2.30
CA ARG A 112 8.28 5.70 -2.54
C ARG A 112 8.51 5.35 -3.99
N PHE A 113 7.68 4.48 -4.57
CA PHE A 113 7.82 4.08 -5.97
C PHE A 113 7.58 5.27 -6.92
N THR A 114 6.58 6.10 -6.67
CA THR A 114 6.33 7.29 -7.51
C THR A 114 7.53 8.23 -7.52
N LYS A 115 8.16 8.46 -6.36
CA LYS A 115 9.36 9.32 -6.25
C LYS A 115 10.53 8.76 -7.04
N HIS A 116 10.81 7.48 -6.91
CA HIS A 116 11.91 6.84 -7.62
C HIS A 116 11.66 6.74 -9.14
N ARG A 117 10.42 6.53 -9.59
CA ARG A 117 10.09 6.55 -11.03
C ARG A 117 10.46 7.89 -11.67
N LYS A 118 10.17 9.00 -10.98
CA LYS A 118 10.56 10.35 -11.44
C LYS A 118 12.09 10.52 -11.54
N VAL A 119 12.83 9.93 -10.60
CA VAL A 119 14.30 9.97 -10.61
C VAL A 119 14.84 9.14 -11.76
N ILE A 120 14.31 7.93 -11.98
CA ILE A 120 14.71 7.07 -13.10
C ILE A 120 14.43 7.77 -14.43
N SER A 121 13.23 8.32 -14.64
CA SER A 121 12.87 9.00 -15.89
C SER A 121 13.76 10.21 -16.19
N ALA A 122 14.23 10.91 -15.16
CA ALA A 122 15.18 12.01 -15.31
C ALA A 122 16.60 11.51 -15.67
N LEU A 123 17.02 10.39 -15.08
CA LEU A 123 18.35 9.79 -15.32
C LEU A 123 18.45 9.08 -16.67
N SER A 124 17.38 8.42 -17.13
CA SER A 124 17.35 7.71 -18.41
C SER A 124 17.32 8.63 -19.62
N GLY A 125 17.28 9.96 -19.42
CA GLY A 125 17.18 10.95 -20.50
C GLY A 125 15.88 10.87 -21.31
N THR A 126 14.97 9.95 -20.95
CA THR A 126 13.69 9.73 -21.62
C THR A 126 12.60 10.66 -21.09
N ALA A 127 12.92 11.94 -20.91
CA ALA A 127 11.90 12.97 -20.77
C ALA A 127 11.03 13.08 -22.06
N GLY A 128 11.53 12.60 -23.20
CA GLY A 128 10.79 12.59 -24.48
C GLY A 128 10.09 11.26 -24.83
N CYS A 129 10.66 10.10 -24.50
CA CYS A 129 10.20 8.83 -25.07
C CYS A 129 8.87 8.31 -24.51
N GLU A 130 8.57 8.51 -23.21
CA GLU A 130 7.30 8.04 -22.63
C GLU A 130 6.11 8.95 -22.99
N ILE A 131 6.35 10.21 -23.36
CA ILE A 131 5.29 11.10 -23.84
C ILE A 131 4.73 10.57 -25.15
N GLU A 132 5.59 10.13 -26.06
CA GLU A 132 5.20 9.66 -27.39
C GLU A 132 4.46 8.31 -27.34
N GLU A 133 4.85 7.42 -26.43
CA GLU A 133 4.19 6.14 -26.21
C GLU A 133 2.84 6.29 -25.48
N ALA A 134 2.76 7.22 -24.50
CA ALA A 134 1.50 7.64 -23.91
C ALA A 134 0.60 8.32 -24.97
N PHE A 135 1.14 9.18 -25.83
CA PHE A 135 0.42 9.83 -26.92
C PHE A 135 -0.17 8.80 -27.88
N ARG A 136 0.60 7.76 -28.22
CA ARG A 136 0.20 6.65 -29.09
C ARG A 136 -0.88 5.79 -28.45
N MET A 137 -0.85 5.61 -27.13
CA MET A 137 -1.88 4.90 -26.38
C MET A 137 -3.19 5.71 -26.29
N TYR A 138 -3.10 7.02 -26.07
CA TYR A 138 -4.25 7.91 -25.96
C TYR A 138 -4.89 8.27 -27.32
N SER A 139 -4.12 8.32 -28.41
CA SER A 139 -4.66 8.56 -29.77
C SER A 139 -5.57 7.44 -30.27
N VAL A 140 -5.44 6.24 -29.71
CA VAL A 140 -6.31 5.09 -30.03
C VAL A 140 -7.65 5.16 -29.28
N VAL A 141 -7.72 5.89 -28.17
CA VAL A 141 -8.86 5.88 -27.23
C VAL A 141 -9.67 7.18 -27.26
N LEU A 142 -9.10 8.31 -27.69
CA LEU A 142 -9.74 9.63 -27.63
C LEU A 142 -10.11 10.18 -29.02
N PRO A 143 -11.29 10.82 -29.18
CA PRO A 143 -11.68 11.47 -30.44
C PRO A 143 -10.78 12.68 -30.75
N GLU A 144 -10.45 12.86 -32.03
CA GLU A 144 -9.35 13.71 -32.56
C GLU A 144 -9.27 15.13 -31.98
N LYS A 145 -10.40 15.77 -31.68
CA LYS A 145 -10.46 17.12 -31.08
C LYS A 145 -9.83 17.21 -29.68
N SER A 146 -9.69 16.09 -28.97
CA SER A 146 -9.14 16.04 -27.60
C SER A 146 -7.62 15.88 -27.59
N ILE A 147 -7.04 15.40 -28.70
CA ILE A 147 -5.62 15.06 -28.83
C ILE A 147 -4.75 16.34 -28.88
N SER A 148 -5.22 17.38 -29.58
CA SER A 148 -4.53 18.68 -29.68
C SER A 148 -4.45 19.41 -28.33
N VAL A 149 -5.48 19.29 -27.49
CA VAL A 149 -5.53 19.89 -26.14
C VAL A 149 -4.58 19.18 -25.18
N VAL A 150 -4.45 17.85 -25.32
CA VAL A 150 -3.50 17.05 -24.53
C VAL A 150 -2.06 17.34 -24.94
N LYS A 151 -1.78 17.54 -26.24
CA LYS A 151 -0.45 17.93 -26.74
C LYS A 151 0.03 19.25 -26.16
N ALA A 152 -0.82 20.28 -26.17
CA ALA A 152 -0.47 21.61 -25.67
C ALA A 152 -0.23 21.67 -24.15
N LYS A 153 -0.74 20.68 -23.38
CA LYS A 153 -0.54 20.60 -21.92
C LYS A 153 0.68 19.78 -21.50
N LEU A 154 1.23 18.96 -22.41
CA LEU A 154 2.38 18.10 -22.15
C LEU A 154 3.71 18.70 -22.65
N GLU A 155 3.65 19.72 -23.52
CA GLU A 155 4.82 20.44 -24.05
C GLU A 155 5.23 21.68 -23.21
N VAL A 156 4.71 21.82 -21.98
CA VAL A 156 5.06 22.87 -20.98
C VAL A 156 5.65 22.23 -19.73
#